data_AF-A0A950P739-F1
#
_entry.id   AF-A0A950P739-F1
#
_cell.length_a   1.000
_cell.length_b   1.000
_cell.length_c   1.000
_cell.angle_alpha   90.00
_cell.angle_beta   90.00
_cell.angle_gamma   90.00
#
_symmetry.space_group_name_H-M   'P 1'
#
loop_
_entity.id
_entity.type
_entity.pdbx_description
1 polymer ?
#
loop_
_entity_poly.entity_id
_entity_poly.type
_entity_poly.pdbx_seq_one_letter_code
_entity_poly.pdbx_strand_id
1 'polypeptide(L)'
;MSARAWAIGLNFWPRSPRRCDPAVAAEIAAALKRRVEVAGVFVNATLDELAATADGVGLTMLQLHGDEGPAYCAEAARRTGCEVIKAVRVRSRADIQAVASFHTDYHLLDSYTPGVPGGTGATFAWEIARSHRGPVPVILSGGLTPENVAEAIAIARPFAVDVASGVEVSPGRKDPVKLEAFSNAVAGAHAPQPGGAHARPRSWMTRAPRDQARPDAERAARPRAHVPTRTPL
;
A
#
# COMPACT_ATOMS: atom_id res chain seq x y z
N MET A 1 13.24 17.57 13.54
CA MET A 1 12.15 16.70 14.06
C MET A 1 12.07 15.50 13.13
N SER A 2 11.92 14.26 13.61
CA SER A 2 11.89 13.10 12.69
C SER A 2 10.68 13.14 11.77
N ALA A 3 10.88 12.96 10.46
CA ALA A 3 9.82 12.84 9.47
C ALA A 3 8.81 11.75 9.87
N ARG A 4 7.51 12.07 9.82
CA ARG A 4 6.42 11.14 10.17
C ARG A 4 5.73 10.67 8.90
N ALA A 5 5.91 9.40 8.57
CA ALA A 5 5.18 8.73 7.48
C ALA A 5 4.04 7.88 8.04
N TRP A 6 2.93 7.78 7.30
CA TRP A 6 1.84 6.84 7.60
C TRP A 6 2.24 5.40 7.29
N ALA A 7 2.96 5.21 6.19
CA ALA A 7 3.36 3.91 5.68
C ALA A 7 4.79 3.94 5.14
N ILE A 8 5.42 2.77 5.06
CA ILE A 8 6.64 2.55 4.28
C ILE A 8 6.38 1.54 3.15
N GLY A 9 6.98 1.76 1.99
CA GLY A 9 6.89 0.86 0.83
C GLY A 9 8.16 0.03 0.67
N LEU A 10 8.02 -1.30 0.65
CA LEU A 10 9.08 -2.27 0.41
C LEU A 10 8.86 -2.88 -0.98
N ASN A 11 9.77 -2.64 -1.92
CA ASN A 11 9.58 -3.05 -3.31
C ASN A 11 10.10 -4.45 -3.57
N PHE A 12 9.23 -5.37 -3.98
CA PHE A 12 9.61 -6.77 -4.24
C PHE A 12 9.74 -7.10 -5.73
N TRP A 13 9.57 -6.11 -6.63
CA TRP A 13 9.71 -6.34 -8.06
C TRP A 13 11.19 -6.52 -8.46
N PRO A 14 11.59 -7.66 -9.04
CA PRO A 14 13.00 -7.98 -9.28
C PRO A 14 13.76 -6.98 -10.16
N ARG A 15 13.06 -6.30 -11.07
CA ARG A 15 13.65 -5.33 -12.01
C ARG A 15 13.74 -3.91 -11.45
N SER A 16 13.27 -3.68 -10.23
CA SER A 16 13.33 -2.36 -9.60
C SER A 16 14.73 -2.08 -9.08
N PRO A 17 15.31 -0.88 -9.30
CA PRO A 17 16.54 -0.47 -8.64
C PRO A 17 16.36 -0.27 -7.12
N ARG A 18 15.10 -0.34 -6.64
CA ARG A 18 14.71 -0.22 -5.23
C ARG A 18 14.31 -1.56 -4.63
N ARG A 19 14.59 -2.68 -5.31
CA ARG A 19 14.22 -4.02 -4.85
C ARG A 19 14.78 -4.25 -3.44
N CYS A 20 13.91 -4.64 -2.52
CA CYS A 20 14.25 -5.05 -1.17
C CYS A 20 14.30 -6.58 -1.11
N ASP A 21 15.30 -7.11 -0.41
CA ASP A 21 15.35 -8.53 -0.11
C ASP A 21 14.28 -8.89 0.94
N PRO A 22 13.51 -9.98 0.77
CA PRO A 22 12.46 -10.36 1.74
C PRO A 22 12.96 -10.54 3.18
N ALA A 23 14.18 -11.04 3.39
CA ALA A 23 14.71 -11.20 4.75
C ALA A 23 14.98 -9.84 5.39
N VAL A 24 15.59 -8.92 4.64
CA VAL A 24 15.83 -7.54 5.09
C VAL A 24 14.51 -6.80 5.31
N ALA A 25 13.52 -7.02 4.45
CA ALA A 25 12.18 -6.47 4.58
C ALA A 25 11.52 -6.91 5.90
N ALA A 26 11.64 -8.18 6.28
CA ALA A 26 11.12 -8.71 7.53
C ALA A 26 11.77 -8.06 8.76
N GLU A 27 13.09 -7.83 8.73
CA GLU A 27 13.79 -7.10 9.79
C GLU A 27 13.29 -5.66 9.94
N ILE A 28 13.13 -4.95 8.82
CA ILE A 28 12.60 -3.58 8.78
C ILE A 28 11.17 -3.55 9.33
N ALA A 29 10.31 -4.45 8.87
CA ALA A 29 8.91 -4.55 9.30
C ALA A 29 8.80 -4.84 10.80
N ALA A 30 9.65 -5.74 11.33
CA ALA A 30 9.71 -6.03 12.75
C ALA A 30 10.14 -4.81 13.58
N ALA A 31 11.14 -4.04 13.12
CA ALA A 31 11.61 -2.84 13.80
C ALA A 31 10.57 -1.69 13.82
N LEU A 32 9.67 -1.67 12.83
CA LEU A 32 8.64 -0.65 12.64
C LEU A 32 7.24 -1.10 13.07
N LYS A 33 7.12 -2.33 13.58
CA LYS A 33 5.85 -2.95 13.96
C LYS A 33 5.02 -2.02 14.87
N ARG A 34 3.75 -1.83 14.52
CA ARG A 34 2.77 -0.95 15.21
C ARG A 34 3.11 0.55 15.20
N ARG A 35 4.12 1.00 14.46
CA ARG A 35 4.48 2.42 14.34
C ARG A 35 4.03 3.01 13.00
N VAL A 36 4.10 2.24 11.94
CA VAL A 36 3.68 2.60 10.58
C VAL A 36 3.08 1.38 9.90
N GLU A 37 2.28 1.62 8.87
CA GLU A 37 1.87 0.55 7.96
C GLU A 37 3.06 0.09 7.09
N VAL A 38 3.10 -1.18 6.73
CA VAL A 38 4.16 -1.77 5.91
C VAL A 38 3.54 -2.29 4.63
N ALA A 39 3.76 -1.55 3.54
CA ALA A 39 3.25 -1.88 2.22
C ALA A 39 4.30 -2.66 1.41
N GLY A 40 3.92 -3.81 0.86
CA GLY A 40 4.72 -4.48 -0.16
C GLY A 40 4.31 -4.02 -1.55
N VAL A 41 5.28 -3.62 -2.38
CA VAL A 41 5.04 -3.23 -3.78
C VAL A 41 5.32 -4.42 -4.70
N PHE A 42 4.29 -4.84 -5.42
CA PHE A 42 4.31 -5.97 -6.35
C PHE A 42 3.96 -5.52 -7.77
N VAL A 43 4.53 -6.22 -8.75
CA VAL A 43 4.22 -6.03 -10.18
C VAL A 43 4.07 -7.41 -10.78
N ASN A 44 2.82 -7.79 -11.07
CA ASN A 44 2.43 -9.04 -11.71
C ASN A 44 3.00 -10.29 -11.00
N ALA A 45 3.09 -10.26 -9.67
CA ALA A 45 3.48 -11.43 -8.87
C ALA A 45 2.35 -12.47 -8.87
N THR A 46 2.68 -13.75 -8.72
CA THR A 46 1.63 -14.75 -8.48
C THR A 46 1.02 -14.55 -7.09
N LEU A 47 -0.23 -15.02 -6.89
CA LEU A 47 -0.89 -14.93 -5.58
C LEU A 47 -0.14 -15.69 -4.49
N ASP A 48 0.52 -16.81 -4.85
CA ASP A 48 1.28 -17.62 -3.89
C ASP A 48 2.57 -16.91 -3.46
N GLU A 49 3.32 -16.32 -4.40
CA GLU A 49 4.51 -15.50 -4.08
C GLU A 49 4.15 -14.29 -3.24
N LEU A 50 3.06 -13.60 -3.61
CA LEU A 50 2.56 -12.44 -2.87
C LEU A 50 2.17 -12.83 -1.45
N ALA A 51 1.40 -13.92 -1.28
CA ALA A 51 0.93 -14.35 0.04
C ALA A 51 2.08 -14.80 0.93
N ALA A 52 3.01 -15.60 0.40
CA ALA A 52 4.21 -16.01 1.13
C ALA A 52 5.07 -14.81 1.57
N THR A 53 5.20 -13.80 0.70
CA THR A 53 5.94 -12.57 1.04
C THR A 53 5.20 -11.76 2.11
N ALA A 54 3.87 -11.62 1.99
CA ALA A 54 3.06 -10.89 2.95
C ALA A 54 3.16 -11.49 4.35
N ASP A 55 3.02 -12.81 4.46
CA ASP A 55 3.12 -13.53 5.74
C ASP A 55 4.55 -13.48 6.30
N GLY A 56 5.56 -13.75 5.47
CA GLY A 56 6.96 -13.81 5.90
C GLY A 56 7.52 -12.47 6.37
N VAL A 57 7.09 -11.38 5.74
CA VAL A 57 7.53 -10.01 6.11
C VAL A 57 6.63 -9.41 7.20
N GLY A 58 5.38 -9.87 7.32
CA GLY A 58 4.38 -9.24 8.17
C GLY A 58 3.87 -7.93 7.56
N LEU A 59 3.57 -7.95 6.26
CA LEU A 59 2.97 -6.81 5.56
C LEU A 59 1.57 -6.50 6.12
N THR A 60 1.20 -5.23 6.08
CA THR A 60 -0.16 -4.79 6.40
C THR A 60 -0.91 -4.30 5.17
N MET A 61 -0.17 -3.93 4.11
CA MET A 61 -0.73 -3.47 2.85
C MET A 61 -0.06 -4.11 1.63
N LEU A 62 -0.82 -4.24 0.55
CA LEU A 62 -0.38 -4.74 -0.73
C LEU A 62 -0.56 -3.65 -1.79
N GLN A 63 0.54 -3.11 -2.30
CA GLN A 63 0.52 -2.19 -3.43
C GLN A 63 0.71 -2.95 -4.75
N LEU A 64 -0.39 -3.07 -5.50
CA LEU A 64 -0.45 -3.79 -6.78
C LEU A 64 -0.26 -2.81 -7.94
N HIS A 65 0.93 -2.83 -8.53
CA HIS A 65 1.43 -1.81 -9.45
C HIS A 65 1.63 -2.32 -10.89
N GLY A 66 1.24 -3.56 -11.18
CA GLY A 66 1.21 -4.13 -12.52
C GLY A 66 -0.17 -4.02 -13.17
N ASP A 67 -0.44 -5.02 -14.01
CA ASP A 67 -1.65 -5.18 -14.82
C ASP A 67 -2.68 -6.09 -14.11
N GLU A 68 -2.56 -6.23 -12.78
CA GLU A 68 -3.45 -7.09 -12.00
C GLU A 68 -4.89 -6.58 -12.07
N GLY A 69 -5.83 -7.45 -12.44
CA GLY A 69 -7.25 -7.10 -12.56
C GLY A 69 -8.00 -7.09 -11.22
N PRO A 70 -9.29 -6.65 -11.20
CA PRO A 70 -10.08 -6.56 -9.97
C PRO A 70 -10.21 -7.89 -9.22
N ALA A 71 -10.36 -9.01 -9.94
CA ALA A 71 -10.47 -10.34 -9.33
C ALA A 71 -9.18 -10.75 -8.59
N TYR A 72 -8.01 -10.44 -9.17
CA TYR A 72 -6.73 -10.66 -8.50
C TYR A 72 -6.64 -9.84 -7.22
N CYS A 73 -7.02 -8.56 -7.27
CA CYS A 73 -6.96 -7.65 -6.12
C CYS A 73 -7.83 -8.17 -4.95
N ALA A 74 -9.06 -8.61 -5.26
CA ALA A 74 -9.97 -9.17 -4.27
C ALA A 74 -9.42 -10.48 -3.65
N GLU A 75 -8.84 -11.35 -4.47
CA GLU A 75 -8.26 -12.61 -4.00
C GLU A 75 -6.98 -12.38 -3.17
N ALA A 76 -6.14 -11.42 -3.55
CA ALA A 76 -4.97 -11.03 -2.77
C ALA A 76 -5.35 -10.52 -1.38
N ALA A 77 -6.36 -9.65 -1.29
CA ALA A 77 -6.92 -9.19 -0.02
C ALA A 77 -7.44 -10.37 0.82
N ARG A 78 -8.21 -11.28 0.20
CA ARG A 78 -8.82 -12.42 0.89
C ARG A 78 -7.77 -13.39 1.45
N ARG A 79 -6.71 -13.67 0.69
CA ARG A 79 -5.66 -14.62 1.11
C ARG A 79 -4.78 -14.10 2.23
N THR A 80 -4.49 -12.81 2.24
CA THR A 80 -3.50 -12.20 3.14
C THR A 80 -4.14 -11.44 4.31
N GLY A 81 -5.39 -11.00 4.16
CA GLY A 81 -6.04 -10.09 5.10
C GLY A 81 -5.46 -8.66 5.10
N CYS A 82 -4.52 -8.35 4.21
CA CYS A 82 -3.92 -7.04 4.05
C CYS A 82 -4.87 -6.06 3.34
N GLU A 83 -4.72 -4.77 3.62
CA GLU A 83 -5.38 -3.72 2.83
C GLU A 83 -4.73 -3.64 1.43
N VAL A 84 -5.51 -3.38 0.39
CA VAL A 84 -5.02 -3.35 -0.99
C VAL A 84 -4.99 -1.93 -1.55
N ILE A 85 -3.85 -1.55 -2.09
CA ILE A 85 -3.63 -0.33 -2.86
C ILE A 85 -3.50 -0.72 -4.32
N LYS A 86 -4.52 -0.46 -5.16
CA LYS A 86 -4.36 -0.62 -6.61
C LYS A 86 -3.73 0.64 -7.17
N ALA A 87 -2.56 0.50 -7.77
CA ALA A 87 -1.94 1.60 -8.50
C ALA A 87 -2.33 1.61 -9.97
N VAL A 88 -2.56 2.82 -10.50
CA VAL A 88 -2.88 3.10 -11.90
C VAL A 88 -2.05 4.28 -12.37
N ARG A 89 -1.46 4.15 -13.56
CA ARG A 89 -0.78 5.26 -14.23
C ARG A 89 -1.81 6.18 -14.85
N VAL A 90 -1.77 7.47 -14.49
CA VAL A 90 -2.73 8.45 -14.98
C VAL A 90 -2.15 9.19 -16.17
N ARG A 91 -2.71 8.95 -17.35
CA ARG A 91 -2.38 9.68 -18.58
C ARG A 91 -3.57 10.50 -19.09
N SER A 92 -4.77 10.09 -18.71
CA SER A 92 -6.03 10.63 -19.19
C SER A 92 -7.14 10.45 -18.16
N ARG A 93 -8.29 11.10 -18.39
CA ARG A 93 -9.50 10.89 -17.57
C ARG A 93 -10.06 9.48 -17.69
N ALA A 94 -9.81 8.78 -18.80
CA ALA A 94 -10.26 7.41 -18.99
C ALA A 94 -9.58 6.45 -18.01
N ASP A 95 -8.31 6.69 -17.66
CA ASP A 95 -7.58 5.87 -16.69
C ASP A 95 -8.22 5.97 -15.28
N ILE A 96 -8.68 7.17 -14.90
CA ILE A 96 -9.42 7.38 -13.65
C ILE A 96 -10.77 6.67 -13.66
N GLN A 97 -11.48 6.69 -14.79
CA GLN A 97 -12.75 5.98 -14.91
C GLN A 97 -12.57 4.46 -14.81
N ALA A 98 -11.50 3.92 -15.43
CA ALA A 98 -11.19 2.51 -15.37
C ALA A 98 -10.91 2.02 -13.94
N VAL A 99 -10.27 2.85 -13.10
CA VAL A 99 -9.97 2.49 -11.70
C VAL A 99 -11.22 2.30 -10.85
N ALA A 100 -12.37 2.87 -11.25
CA ALA A 100 -13.63 2.73 -10.52
C ALA A 100 -14.13 1.27 -10.43
N SER A 101 -13.67 0.39 -11.32
CA SER A 101 -13.98 -1.05 -11.26
C SER A 101 -13.23 -1.80 -10.14
N PHE A 102 -12.20 -1.18 -9.56
CA PHE A 102 -11.38 -1.77 -8.51
C PHE A 102 -11.93 -1.39 -7.13
N HIS A 103 -12.55 -2.35 -6.45
CA HIS A 103 -13.07 -2.19 -5.10
C HIS A 103 -12.00 -2.56 -4.07
N THR A 104 -10.96 -1.74 -3.98
CA THR A 104 -9.82 -1.91 -3.06
C THR A 104 -9.86 -0.85 -1.96
N ASP A 105 -9.03 -1.00 -0.92
CA ASP A 105 -8.97 -0.05 0.19
C ASP A 105 -8.47 1.34 -0.23
N TYR A 106 -7.51 1.39 -1.16
CA TYR A 106 -6.99 2.64 -1.73
C TYR A 106 -6.73 2.53 -3.23
N HIS A 107 -6.77 3.67 -3.92
CA HIS A 107 -6.26 3.82 -5.28
C HIS A 107 -5.02 4.71 -5.28
N LEU A 108 -3.91 4.23 -5.84
CA LEU A 108 -2.71 5.04 -6.03
C LEU A 108 -2.66 5.55 -7.47
N LEU A 109 -2.74 6.87 -7.63
CA LEU A 109 -2.70 7.54 -8.93
C LEU A 109 -1.27 7.99 -9.20
N ASP A 110 -0.56 7.24 -10.05
CA ASP A 110 0.81 7.57 -10.44
C ASP A 110 0.77 8.56 -11.61
N SER A 111 1.09 9.82 -11.31
CA SER A 111 1.08 10.94 -12.25
C SER A 111 2.40 11.13 -13.00
N TYR A 112 3.38 10.22 -12.83
CA TYR A 112 4.69 10.38 -13.45
C TYR A 112 4.64 10.32 -14.98
N THR A 113 4.98 11.44 -15.60
CA THR A 113 5.19 11.56 -17.05
C THR A 113 6.70 11.69 -17.33
N PRO A 114 7.33 10.73 -18.04
CA PRO A 114 8.75 10.80 -18.35
C PRO A 114 9.12 12.11 -19.08
N GLY A 115 10.17 12.78 -18.62
CA GLY A 115 10.73 13.96 -19.29
C GLY A 115 10.11 15.31 -18.93
N VAL A 116 9.11 15.36 -18.04
CA VAL A 116 8.50 16.62 -17.57
C VAL A 116 8.63 16.74 -16.05
N PRO A 117 9.70 17.38 -15.54
CA PRO A 117 9.80 17.73 -14.12
C PRO A 117 8.83 18.88 -13.82
N GLY A 118 7.82 18.65 -12.97
CA GLY A 118 7.05 19.71 -12.29
C GLY A 118 6.39 20.78 -13.16
N GLY A 119 6.27 20.57 -14.48
CA GLY A 119 5.64 21.50 -15.41
C GLY A 119 4.13 21.27 -15.56
N THR A 120 3.53 21.91 -16.57
CA THR A 120 2.10 21.82 -16.91
C THR A 120 1.56 20.38 -17.03
N GLY A 121 2.39 19.42 -17.45
CA GLY A 121 2.00 18.01 -17.55
C GLY A 121 1.74 17.34 -16.18
N ALA A 122 2.50 17.69 -15.15
CA ALA A 122 2.28 17.17 -13.79
C ALA A 122 1.04 17.81 -13.16
N THR A 123 0.89 19.13 -13.30
CA THR A 123 -0.30 19.87 -12.86
C THR A 123 -1.59 19.32 -13.50
N PHE A 124 -1.56 19.07 -14.81
CA PHE A 124 -2.68 18.47 -15.54
C PHE A 124 -3.04 17.08 -15.01
N ALA A 125 -2.04 16.25 -14.69
CA ALA A 125 -2.28 14.94 -14.10
C ALA A 125 -2.91 15.04 -12.68
N TRP A 126 -2.53 16.05 -11.88
CA TRP A 126 -3.15 16.31 -10.58
C TRP A 126 -4.60 16.81 -10.71
N GLU A 127 -4.90 17.63 -11.71
CA GLU A 127 -6.27 18.03 -12.03
C GLU A 127 -7.13 16.83 -12.49
N ILE A 128 -6.55 15.92 -13.27
CA ILE A 128 -7.19 14.65 -13.63
C ILE A 128 -7.42 13.80 -12.37
N ALA A 129 -6.45 13.70 -11.46
CA ALA A 129 -6.62 12.97 -10.19
C ALA A 129 -7.80 13.52 -9.37
N ARG A 130 -7.98 14.85 -9.36
CA ARG A 130 -9.15 15.51 -8.75
C ARG A 130 -10.48 15.10 -9.41
N SER A 131 -10.48 14.53 -10.62
CA SER A 131 -11.70 14.05 -11.28
C SER A 131 -12.17 12.67 -10.79
N HIS A 132 -11.40 12.01 -9.91
CA HIS A 132 -11.88 10.82 -9.21
C HIS A 132 -13.12 11.20 -8.36
N ARG A 133 -14.19 10.42 -8.51
CA ARG A 133 -15.47 10.62 -7.81
C ARG A 133 -15.89 9.40 -6.99
N GLY A 134 -15.08 8.33 -7.03
CA GLY A 134 -15.38 7.09 -6.33
C GLY A 134 -15.23 7.22 -4.81
N PRO A 135 -15.82 6.29 -4.04
CA PRO A 135 -15.72 6.27 -2.58
C PRO A 135 -14.33 5.82 -2.08
N VAL A 136 -13.53 5.20 -2.95
CA VAL A 136 -12.19 4.71 -2.60
C VAL A 136 -11.22 5.89 -2.43
N PRO A 137 -10.56 6.04 -1.27
CA PRO A 137 -9.59 7.09 -1.02
C PRO A 137 -8.38 7.04 -1.99
N VAL A 138 -7.93 8.20 -2.41
CA VAL A 138 -6.84 8.35 -3.40
C VAL A 138 -5.52 8.68 -2.71
N ILE A 139 -4.48 7.94 -3.08
CA ILE A 139 -3.08 8.26 -2.81
C ILE A 139 -2.49 8.87 -4.09
N LEU A 140 -1.95 10.08 -4.01
CA LEU A 140 -1.29 10.71 -5.15
C LEU A 140 0.20 10.35 -5.16
N SER A 141 0.70 9.85 -6.29
CA SER A 141 2.13 9.57 -6.50
C SER A 141 2.61 10.14 -7.84
N GLY A 142 3.90 9.94 -8.11
CA GLY A 142 4.53 10.30 -9.37
C GLY A 142 5.17 11.68 -9.34
N GLY A 143 6.50 11.73 -9.36
CA GLY A 143 7.25 12.98 -9.51
C GLY A 143 7.14 13.98 -8.34
N LEU A 144 6.58 13.57 -7.19
CA LEU A 144 6.45 14.44 -6.02
C LEU A 144 7.83 14.71 -5.39
N THR A 145 8.05 15.96 -4.99
CA THR A 145 9.27 16.47 -4.34
C THR A 145 8.89 17.44 -3.21
N PRO A 146 9.83 17.79 -2.31
CA PRO A 146 9.55 18.80 -1.28
C PRO A 146 9.05 20.13 -1.84
N GLU A 147 9.46 20.49 -3.05
CA GLU A 147 9.15 21.77 -3.70
C GLU A 147 7.74 21.81 -4.29
N ASN A 148 7.18 20.66 -4.69
CA ASN A 148 5.91 20.62 -5.44
C ASN A 148 4.74 19.94 -4.68
N VAL A 149 5.02 19.20 -3.61
CA VAL A 149 3.98 18.38 -2.95
C VAL A 149 2.86 19.21 -2.33
N ALA A 150 3.16 20.42 -1.83
CA ALA A 150 2.15 21.29 -1.25
C ALA A 150 1.13 21.77 -2.30
N GLU A 151 1.60 22.12 -3.49
CA GLU A 151 0.74 22.47 -4.63
C GLU A 151 -0.09 21.27 -5.10
N ALA A 152 0.56 20.10 -5.24
CA ALA A 152 -0.11 18.87 -5.62
C ALA A 152 -1.26 18.51 -4.67
N ILE A 153 -1.05 18.66 -3.35
CA ILE A 153 -2.09 18.47 -2.33
C ILE A 153 -3.21 19.49 -2.49
N ALA A 154 -2.89 20.77 -2.70
CA ALA A 154 -3.89 21.83 -2.85
C ALA A 154 -4.83 21.60 -4.06
N ILE A 155 -4.25 21.12 -5.17
CA ILE A 155 -4.98 20.85 -6.43
C ILE A 155 -5.78 19.54 -6.34
N ALA A 156 -5.11 18.43 -6.04
CA ALA A 156 -5.72 17.10 -6.12
C ALA A 156 -6.55 16.73 -4.88
N ARG A 157 -6.24 17.33 -3.72
CA ARG A 157 -6.83 17.02 -2.40
C ARG A 157 -6.89 15.51 -2.10
N PRO A 158 -5.76 14.80 -2.18
CA PRO A 158 -5.72 13.35 -1.98
C PRO A 158 -5.88 12.99 -0.50
N PHE A 159 -6.18 11.72 -0.22
CA PHE A 159 -6.14 11.16 1.13
C PHE A 159 -4.71 11.08 1.67
N ALA A 160 -3.75 10.67 0.82
CA ALA A 160 -2.33 10.64 1.13
C ALA A 160 -1.48 10.95 -0.10
N VAL A 161 -0.19 11.18 0.11
CA VAL A 161 0.81 11.30 -0.95
C VAL A 161 1.86 10.20 -0.80
N ASP A 162 2.38 9.71 -1.93
CA ASP A 162 3.45 8.72 -2.01
C ASP A 162 4.67 9.31 -2.72
N VAL A 163 5.86 9.06 -2.18
CA VAL A 163 7.10 9.62 -2.72
C VAL A 163 8.23 8.59 -2.74
N ALA A 164 8.80 8.40 -3.94
CA ALA A 164 9.97 7.56 -4.16
C ALA A 164 11.22 8.41 -4.41
N SER A 165 11.48 8.78 -5.67
CA SER A 165 12.72 9.43 -6.11
C SER A 165 12.91 10.87 -5.63
N GLY A 166 11.83 11.61 -5.38
CA GLY A 166 11.92 13.02 -4.96
C GLY A 166 12.62 13.25 -3.62
N VAL A 167 12.77 12.19 -2.82
CA VAL A 167 13.45 12.20 -1.51
C VAL A 167 14.68 11.29 -1.48
N GLU A 168 15.25 10.99 -2.65
CA GLU A 168 16.45 10.14 -2.79
C GLU A 168 17.70 10.97 -3.11
N VAL A 169 18.85 10.47 -2.66
CA VAL A 169 20.17 10.89 -3.16
C VAL A 169 20.51 10.12 -4.44
N SER A 170 20.18 8.83 -4.44
CA SER A 170 20.33 7.90 -5.58
C SER A 170 19.21 6.84 -5.48
N PRO A 171 18.86 6.12 -6.56
CA PRO A 171 17.82 5.10 -6.52
C PRO A 171 17.99 4.13 -5.33
N GLY A 172 16.96 4.03 -4.49
CA GLY A 172 16.95 3.15 -3.31
C GLY A 172 17.62 3.73 -2.06
N ARG A 173 18.31 4.88 -2.15
CA ARG A 173 18.97 5.54 -1.01
C ARG A 173 18.27 6.86 -0.67
N LYS A 174 17.47 6.84 0.40
CA LYS A 174 16.75 8.01 0.90
C LYS A 174 17.70 9.07 1.47
N ASP A 175 17.34 10.34 1.26
CA ASP A 175 18.00 11.50 1.83
C ASP A 175 17.22 11.98 3.07
N PRO A 176 17.79 11.93 4.29
CA PRO A 176 17.10 12.39 5.49
C PRO A 176 16.66 13.86 5.43
N VAL A 177 17.45 14.73 4.79
CA VAL A 177 17.13 16.16 4.67
C VAL A 177 15.93 16.35 3.74
N LYS A 178 15.90 15.66 2.61
CA LYS A 178 14.74 15.73 1.69
C LYS A 178 13.50 15.09 2.30
N LEU A 179 13.63 14.02 3.08
CA LEU A 179 12.51 13.41 3.80
C LEU A 179 11.90 14.38 4.82
N GLU A 180 12.73 15.08 5.60
CA GLU A 180 12.25 16.10 6.55
C GLU A 180 11.59 17.27 5.80
N ALA A 181 12.22 17.77 4.73
CA ALA A 181 11.65 18.83 3.90
C ALA A 181 10.30 18.43 3.28
N PHE A 182 10.18 17.21 2.74
CA PHE A 182 8.94 16.69 2.19
C PHE A 182 7.86 16.57 3.27
N SER A 183 8.19 16.00 4.43
CA SER A 183 7.25 15.86 5.55
C SER A 183 6.73 17.21 6.05
N ASN A 184 7.60 18.22 6.11
CA ASN A 184 7.23 19.58 6.48
C ASN A 184 6.32 20.24 5.43
N ALA A 185 6.62 20.06 4.13
CA ALA A 185 5.79 20.59 3.04
C ALA A 185 4.37 19.98 3.04
N VAL A 186 4.27 18.66 3.28
CA VAL A 186 2.98 17.97 3.45
C VAL A 186 2.22 18.52 4.67
N ALA A 187 2.89 18.65 5.82
CA ALA A 187 2.25 19.18 7.03
C ALA A 187 1.76 20.63 6.85
N GLY A 188 2.53 21.47 6.16
CA GLY A 188 2.16 22.86 5.86
C GLY A 188 0.94 22.97 4.93
N ALA A 189 0.76 22.04 3.99
CA ALA A 189 -0.38 22.01 3.08
C ALA A 189 -1.72 21.70 3.80
N HIS A 190 -1.66 21.04 4.96
CA HIS A 190 -2.82 20.71 5.80
C HIS A 190 -3.14 21.79 6.87
N ALA A 191 -2.39 22.89 6.92
CA ALA A 191 -2.69 23.96 7.88
C ALA A 191 -4.11 24.52 7.61
N PRO A 192 -4.98 24.63 8.65
CA PRO A 192 -6.33 25.13 8.47
C PRO A 192 -6.28 26.55 7.92
N GLN A 193 -6.87 26.76 6.75
CA GLN A 193 -7.29 28.07 6.30
C GLN A 193 -8.26 28.63 7.35
N PRO A 194 -8.10 29.85 7.86
CA PRO A 194 -9.05 30.42 8.82
C PRO A 194 -10.44 30.46 8.17
N GLY A 195 -11.37 29.61 8.63
CA GLY A 195 -12.77 29.60 8.22
C GLY A 195 -13.37 28.27 7.71
N GLY A 196 -12.63 27.17 7.61
CA GLY A 196 -13.15 25.90 7.07
C GLY A 196 -13.19 24.76 8.09
N ALA A 197 -14.37 24.42 8.61
CA ALA A 197 -14.57 23.26 9.49
C ALA A 197 -14.21 21.94 8.76
N HIS A 198 -13.04 21.37 9.07
CA HIS A 198 -12.67 20.03 8.62
C HIS A 198 -13.12 19.01 9.66
N ALA A 199 -14.05 18.14 9.26
CA ALA A 199 -14.39 16.97 10.06
C ALA A 199 -13.19 16.03 10.12
N ARG A 200 -12.65 15.82 11.32
CA ARG A 200 -11.64 14.79 11.57
C ARG A 200 -12.27 13.40 11.37
N PRO A 201 -11.68 12.49 10.58
CA PRO A 201 -12.15 11.12 10.53
C PRO A 201 -11.95 10.43 11.90
N ARG A 202 -12.91 9.57 12.26
CA ARG A 202 -13.06 8.98 13.60
C ARG A 202 -11.90 8.05 13.96
N SER A 203 -11.30 8.34 15.12
CA SER A 203 -10.46 7.54 16.03
C SER A 203 -9.72 6.29 15.51
N TRP A 204 -8.40 6.42 15.45
CA TRP A 204 -7.36 5.40 15.26
C TRP A 204 -7.05 4.54 16.51
N MET A 205 -7.90 4.58 17.56
CA MET A 205 -7.61 3.97 18.87
C MET A 205 -8.42 2.70 19.21
N THR A 206 -9.29 2.20 18.33
CA THR A 206 -10.05 0.97 18.61
C THR A 206 -10.14 0.07 17.38
N ARG A 207 -9.06 -0.66 17.10
CA ARG A 207 -9.17 -1.97 16.44
C ARG A 207 -8.56 -2.99 17.40
N ALA A 208 -9.41 -3.85 17.96
CA ALA A 208 -8.98 -4.99 18.76
C ALA A 208 -8.07 -5.92 17.91
N PRO A 209 -7.15 -6.68 18.53
CA PRO A 209 -6.36 -7.67 17.81
C PRO A 209 -7.28 -8.66 17.10
N ARG A 210 -7.06 -8.89 15.80
CA ARG A 210 -7.73 -10.00 15.11
C ARG A 210 -7.04 -11.29 15.53
N ASP A 211 -7.64 -12.01 16.46
CA ASP A 211 -7.23 -13.38 16.78
C ASP A 211 -7.41 -14.26 15.53
N GLN A 212 -6.31 -14.87 15.09
CA GLN A 212 -6.32 -15.92 14.07
C GLN A 212 -6.88 -17.19 14.71
N ALA A 213 -8.15 -17.50 14.45
CA ALA A 213 -8.67 -18.84 14.64
C ALA A 213 -8.04 -19.77 13.58
N ARG A 214 -7.16 -20.66 14.04
CA ARG A 214 -6.67 -21.81 13.25
C ARG A 214 -7.82 -22.80 13.05
N PRO A 215 -8.04 -23.37 11.86
CA PRO A 215 -8.92 -24.51 11.71
C PRO A 215 -8.25 -25.81 12.20
N ASP A 216 -9.07 -26.63 12.85
CA ASP A 216 -8.74 -27.83 13.60
C ASP A 216 -7.93 -28.89 12.85
N ALA A 217 -6.89 -29.41 13.50
CA ALA A 217 -6.22 -30.65 13.14
C ALA A 217 -6.47 -31.68 14.25
N GLU A 218 -7.67 -32.25 14.30
CA GLU A 218 -7.93 -33.43 15.13
C GLU A 218 -8.98 -34.35 14.47
N ARG A 219 -8.51 -35.21 13.58
CA ARG A 219 -9.25 -36.42 13.20
C ARG A 219 -8.31 -37.57 12.92
N ALA A 220 -7.76 -38.13 13.99
CA ALA A 220 -7.21 -39.48 13.98
C ALA A 220 -7.55 -40.20 15.29
N ALA A 221 -7.78 -41.52 15.18
CA ALA A 221 -8.02 -42.52 16.22
C ALA A 221 -9.48 -42.83 16.59
N ARG A 222 -10.09 -43.74 15.82
CA ARG A 222 -11.07 -44.71 16.36
C ARG A 222 -10.32 -46.02 16.65
N PRO A 223 -10.41 -46.62 17.85
CA PRO A 223 -9.77 -47.90 18.13
C PRO A 223 -10.50 -49.06 17.43
N ARG A 224 -9.71 -50.02 16.93
CA ARG A 224 -10.15 -51.28 16.33
C ARG A 224 -10.85 -52.15 17.37
N ALA A 225 -12.03 -52.66 17.03
CA ALA A 225 -12.72 -53.67 17.82
C ALA A 225 -11.96 -55.00 17.81
N HIS A 226 -11.82 -55.58 19.00
CA HIS A 226 -11.20 -56.86 19.29
C HIS A 226 -12.16 -58.01 18.93
N VAL A 227 -11.72 -58.96 18.12
CA VAL A 227 -12.46 -60.19 17.79
C VAL A 227 -11.88 -61.32 18.65
N PRO A 228 -12.67 -62.02 19.49
CA PRO A 228 -12.18 -63.20 20.19
C PRO A 228 -12.23 -64.43 19.26
N THR A 229 -11.12 -65.15 19.28
CA THR A 229 -10.88 -66.46 18.65
C THR A 229 -11.78 -67.55 19.23
N ARG A 230 -12.39 -68.36 18.37
CA ARG A 230 -12.87 -69.72 18.69
C ARG A 230 -11.93 -70.73 18.05
N THR A 231 -11.53 -71.74 18.83
CA THR A 231 -10.77 -72.93 18.41
C THR A 231 -11.57 -74.16 18.91
N PRO A 232 -11.47 -75.33 18.26
CA PRO A 232 -12.62 -76.23 18.07
C PRO A 232 -12.66 -77.41 19.04
N LEU A 233 -13.86 -77.97 19.19
CA LEU A 233 -14.16 -79.40 19.36
C LEU A 233 -15.49 -79.69 18.64
#